data_AF-A0A926GZL0-F1
#
_entry.id   AF-A0A926GZL0-F1
#
_cell.length_a   1.000
_cell.length_b   1.000
_cell.length_c   1.000
_cell.angle_alpha   90.00
_cell.angle_beta   90.00
_cell.angle_gamma   90.00
#
_symmetry.space_group_name_H-M   'P 1'
#
loop_
_entity.id
_entity.type
_entity.pdbx_description
1 polymer ?
#
loop_
_entity_poly.entity_id
_entity_poly.type
_entity_poly.pdbx_seq_one_letter_code
_entity_poly.pdbx_strand_id
1 'polypeptide(L)'
;MMRPTHARINRNALRSNIRTIRAQLAPMTSVMAIVKANCYGHGIEHCIPTMRDERIDFFGVATVEEGAELRAFGVDGRVVVLPPPPSGQCEEFVHSDLEAMISDTASAEELSGAAVALGRVVRVHLHVDSGMTRNGVCPDDALELARRIAELPGLHIVGVASHFATS
;
A
#
# COMPACT_ATOMS: atom_id res chain seq x y z
N MET A 1 21.01 -3.24 -28.62
CA MET A 1 22.11 -2.24 -28.63
C MET A 1 22.23 -1.68 -27.22
N MET A 2 23.32 -1.94 -26.49
CA MET A 2 23.50 -1.40 -25.14
C MET A 2 23.97 0.05 -25.22
N ARG A 3 23.20 0.97 -24.65
CA ARG A 3 23.63 2.36 -24.42
C ARG A 3 24.66 2.36 -23.28
N PRO A 4 25.67 3.24 -23.28
CA PRO A 4 26.71 3.25 -22.25
C PRO A 4 26.18 3.70 -20.88
N THR A 5 25.17 4.56 -20.86
CA THR A 5 24.53 5.04 -19.62
C THR A 5 23.64 3.96 -19.02
N HIS A 6 23.93 3.58 -17.78
CA HIS A 6 23.18 2.58 -17.03
C HIS A 6 23.19 2.91 -15.53
N ALA A 7 22.18 2.41 -14.81
CA ALA A 7 22.13 2.42 -13.35
C ALA A 7 22.57 1.05 -12.81
N ARG A 8 23.34 1.02 -11.72
CA ARG A 8 23.78 -0.22 -11.06
C ARG A 8 23.06 -0.38 -9.73
N ILE A 9 22.26 -1.42 -9.62
CA ILE A 9 21.46 -1.69 -8.42
C ILE A 9 22.16 -2.74 -7.56
N ASN A 10 22.56 -2.37 -6.34
CA ASN A 10 23.23 -3.28 -5.42
C ASN A 10 22.22 -4.00 -4.50
N ARG A 11 21.86 -5.23 -4.86
CA ARG A 11 20.93 -6.07 -4.07
C ARG A 11 21.46 -6.43 -2.67
N ASN A 12 22.78 -6.51 -2.48
CA ASN A 12 23.36 -6.77 -1.16
C ASN A 12 23.20 -5.56 -0.24
N ALA A 13 23.26 -4.34 -0.78
CA ALA A 13 22.97 -3.13 0.01
C ALA A 13 21.51 -3.10 0.47
N LEU A 14 20.56 -3.40 -0.43
CA LEU A 14 19.14 -3.51 -0.08
C LEU A 14 18.91 -4.56 1.02
N ARG A 15 19.53 -5.74 0.88
CA ARG A 15 19.48 -6.82 1.88
C ARG A 15 20.00 -6.36 3.24
N SER A 16 21.16 -5.70 3.25
CA SER A 16 21.75 -5.17 4.48
C SER A 16 20.83 -4.13 5.14
N ASN A 17 20.24 -3.23 4.36
CA ASN A 17 19.34 -2.19 4.88
C ASN A 17 18.10 -2.79 5.55
N ILE A 18 17.46 -3.79 4.90
CA ILE A 18 16.28 -4.48 5.46
C ILE A 18 16.64 -5.13 6.80
N ARG A 19 17.79 -5.82 6.88
CA ARG A 19 18.25 -6.46 8.13
C ARG A 19 18.55 -5.45 9.22
N THR A 20 19.20 -4.34 8.88
CA THR A 20 19.50 -3.26 9.83
C THR A 20 18.23 -2.64 10.40
N ILE A 21 17.21 -2.42 9.56
CA ILE A 21 15.90 -1.93 10.01
C ILE A 21 15.27 -2.97 10.94
N ARG A 22 15.15 -4.24 10.50
CA ARG A 22 14.54 -5.30 11.30
C ARG A 22 15.20 -5.50 12.67
N ALA A 23 16.53 -5.37 12.76
CA ALA A 23 17.26 -5.50 14.01
C ALA A 23 16.94 -4.40 15.04
N GLN A 24 16.38 -3.27 14.62
CA GLN A 24 15.99 -2.16 15.48
C GLN A 24 14.51 -2.23 15.90
N LEU A 25 13.72 -3.11 15.28
CA LEU A 25 12.30 -3.23 15.56
C LEU A 25 12.05 -4.18 16.74
N ALA A 26 10.95 -3.94 17.45
CA ALA A 26 10.47 -4.88 18.45
C ALA A 26 10.10 -6.22 17.79
N PRO A 27 10.17 -7.34 18.54
CA PRO A 27 9.65 -8.61 18.05
C PRO A 27 8.21 -8.45 17.55
N MET A 28 7.86 -9.17 16.47
CA MET A 28 6.53 -9.15 15.82
C MET A 28 6.16 -7.86 15.08
N THR A 29 7.01 -6.83 15.02
CA THR A 29 6.73 -5.67 14.17
C THR A 29 6.87 -6.03 12.69
N SER A 30 5.78 -5.89 11.94
CA SER A 30 5.78 -6.07 10.48
C SER A 30 6.44 -4.88 9.77
N VAL A 31 7.07 -5.15 8.63
CA VAL A 31 7.69 -4.15 7.76
C VAL A 31 6.94 -4.10 6.43
N MET A 32 6.40 -2.91 6.11
CA MET A 32 5.91 -2.60 4.78
C MET A 32 7.02 -1.94 3.96
N ALA A 33 7.43 -2.55 2.86
CA ALA A 33 8.35 -1.93 1.91
C ALA A 33 7.56 -1.03 0.95
N ILE A 34 7.83 0.29 0.99
CA ILE A 34 7.24 1.22 0.01
C ILE A 34 8.04 1.12 -1.29
N VAL A 35 7.39 0.68 -2.37
CA VAL A 35 8.00 0.34 -3.66
C VAL A 35 7.39 1.09 -4.84
N LYS A 36 6.61 2.15 -4.57
CA LYS A 36 6.10 3.07 -5.60
C LYS A 36 7.21 3.62 -6.51
N ALA A 37 6.80 4.13 -7.66
CA ALA A 37 7.66 4.66 -8.72
C ALA A 37 8.74 3.64 -9.15
N ASN A 38 8.33 2.40 -9.44
CA ASN A 38 9.22 1.31 -9.83
C ASN A 38 10.39 1.10 -8.83
N CYS A 39 10.04 0.88 -7.56
CA CYS A 39 10.99 0.81 -6.45
C CYS A 39 11.89 2.06 -6.37
N TYR A 40 11.30 3.25 -6.44
CA TYR A 40 12.02 4.53 -6.44
C TYR A 40 13.09 4.57 -7.55
N GLY A 41 12.73 4.06 -8.74
CA GLY A 41 13.59 3.97 -9.92
C GLY A 41 14.63 2.83 -9.90
N HIS A 42 14.61 1.96 -8.89
CA HIS A 42 15.57 0.85 -8.78
C HIS A 42 15.14 -0.43 -9.52
N GLY A 43 13.91 -0.51 -10.02
CA GLY A 43 13.43 -1.67 -10.78
C GLY A 43 12.81 -2.75 -9.89
N ILE A 44 11.54 -3.08 -10.12
CA ILE A 44 10.84 -4.19 -9.43
C ILE A 44 11.60 -5.51 -9.57
N GLU A 45 12.19 -5.75 -10.74
CA GLU A 45 12.93 -6.97 -11.09
C GLU A 45 14.20 -7.16 -10.25
N HIS A 46 14.74 -6.08 -9.70
CA HIS A 46 15.92 -6.08 -8.86
C HIS A 46 15.57 -6.07 -7.37
N CYS A 47 14.54 -5.33 -7.00
CA CYS A 47 14.16 -5.10 -5.61
C CYS A 47 13.27 -6.23 -5.04
N ILE A 48 12.18 -6.59 -5.74
CA ILE A 48 11.16 -7.50 -5.20
C ILE A 48 11.70 -8.88 -4.83
N PRO A 49 12.56 -9.54 -5.65
CA PRO A 49 13.12 -10.84 -5.26
C PRO A 49 13.94 -10.77 -3.96
N THR A 50 14.71 -9.69 -3.79
CA THR A 50 15.52 -9.48 -2.57
C THR A 50 14.64 -9.24 -1.35
N MET A 51 13.57 -8.45 -1.51
CA MET A 51 12.60 -8.18 -0.44
C MET A 51 11.82 -9.43 -0.05
N ARG A 52 11.49 -10.32 -1.00
CA ARG A 52 10.88 -11.63 -0.74
C ARG A 52 11.83 -12.55 0.04
N ASP A 53 13.10 -12.66 -0.37
CA ASP A 53 14.10 -13.47 0.35
C ASP A 53 14.27 -13.02 1.81
N GLU A 54 14.22 -11.70 2.05
CA GLU A 54 14.29 -11.08 3.38
C GLU A 54 12.93 -11.01 4.10
N ARG A 55 11.92 -11.68 3.55
CA ARG A 55 10.58 -11.86 4.13
C ARG A 55 9.92 -10.53 4.50
N ILE A 56 9.94 -9.53 3.61
CA ILE A 56 9.12 -8.32 3.77
C ILE A 56 7.65 -8.73 3.94
N ASP A 57 6.96 -8.09 4.88
CA ASP A 57 5.61 -8.49 5.29
C ASP A 57 4.56 -7.96 4.30
N PHE A 58 4.69 -6.68 3.91
CA PHE A 58 3.75 -5.98 3.02
C PHE A 58 4.49 -5.13 1.99
N PHE A 59 3.83 -4.82 0.87
CA PHE A 59 4.31 -3.82 -0.09
C PHE A 59 3.35 -2.62 -0.13
N GLY A 60 3.91 -1.41 -0.21
CA GLY A 60 3.16 -0.17 -0.37
C GLY A 60 3.44 0.50 -1.72
N VAL A 61 2.39 0.89 -2.43
CA VAL A 61 2.47 1.55 -3.76
C VAL A 61 1.61 2.81 -3.80
N ALA A 62 1.74 3.61 -4.86
CA ALA A 62 1.00 4.87 -5.02
C ALA A 62 -0.21 4.76 -5.94
N THR A 63 -0.27 3.77 -6.84
CA THR A 63 -1.38 3.64 -7.80
C THR A 63 -1.89 2.20 -7.92
N VAL A 64 -3.05 2.05 -8.55
CA VAL A 64 -3.65 0.74 -8.83
C VAL A 64 -2.79 -0.05 -9.81
N GLU A 65 -2.24 0.62 -10.82
CA GLU A 65 -1.38 0.02 -11.84
C GLU A 65 -0.08 -0.51 -11.24
N GLU A 66 0.54 0.22 -10.30
CA GLU A 66 1.71 -0.29 -9.58
C GLU A 66 1.37 -1.53 -8.75
N GLY A 67 0.16 -1.57 -8.15
CA GLY A 67 -0.33 -2.74 -7.44
C GLY A 67 -0.55 -3.94 -8.37
N ALA A 68 -1.19 -3.72 -9.51
CA ALA A 68 -1.40 -4.72 -10.54
C ALA A 68 -0.07 -5.21 -11.13
N GLU A 69 0.92 -4.33 -11.31
CA GLU A 69 2.28 -4.69 -11.75
C GLU A 69 2.96 -5.64 -10.74
N LEU A 70 2.84 -5.39 -9.43
CA LEU A 70 3.33 -6.31 -8.41
C LEU A 70 2.63 -7.68 -8.47
N ARG A 71 1.32 -7.70 -8.72
CA ARG A 71 0.56 -8.95 -8.92
C ARG A 71 1.04 -9.71 -10.14
N ALA A 72 1.23 -9.03 -11.27
CA ALA A 72 1.79 -9.62 -12.48
C ALA A 72 3.22 -10.15 -12.28
N PHE A 73 4.00 -9.51 -11.40
CA PHE A 73 5.32 -9.97 -10.98
C PHE A 73 5.26 -11.15 -9.95
N GLY A 74 4.07 -11.62 -9.60
CA GLY A 74 3.83 -12.76 -8.72
C GLY A 74 3.96 -12.44 -7.23
N VAL A 75 3.68 -11.21 -6.81
CA VAL A 75 3.55 -10.88 -5.38
C VAL A 75 2.18 -11.39 -4.93
N ASP A 76 2.16 -12.37 -4.03
CA ASP A 76 0.91 -12.95 -3.50
C ASP A 76 0.53 -12.39 -2.11
N GLY A 77 1.43 -11.59 -1.49
CA GLY A 77 1.22 -10.99 -0.17
C GLY A 77 0.30 -9.75 -0.18
N ARG A 78 0.25 -9.02 0.94
CA ARG A 78 -0.55 -7.80 1.03
C ARG A 78 0.12 -6.65 0.27
N VAL A 79 -0.64 -5.98 -0.58
CA VAL A 79 -0.22 -4.80 -1.34
C VAL A 79 -1.17 -3.66 -0.99
N VAL A 80 -0.63 -2.58 -0.44
CA VAL A 80 -1.40 -1.42 0.03
C VAL A 80 -1.16 -0.26 -0.92
N VAL A 81 -2.24 0.26 -1.51
CA VAL A 81 -2.23 1.52 -2.26
C VAL A 81 -2.46 2.66 -1.24
N LEU A 82 -1.48 3.55 -1.16
CA LEU A 82 -1.45 4.61 -0.14
C LEU A 82 -2.51 5.70 -0.32
N PRO A 83 -2.97 6.03 -1.54
CA PRO A 83 -4.23 6.74 -1.74
C PRO A 83 -5.40 5.78 -2.03
N PRO A 84 -6.66 6.23 -1.85
CA PRO A 84 -7.81 5.51 -2.39
C PRO A 84 -7.71 5.41 -3.92
N PRO A 85 -8.30 4.37 -4.55
CA PRO A 85 -8.34 4.27 -6.01
C PRO A 85 -9.07 5.49 -6.60
N PRO A 86 -8.59 6.04 -7.74
CA PRO A 86 -9.33 7.02 -8.51
C PRO A 86 -10.71 6.49 -8.93
N SER A 87 -11.67 7.40 -9.10
CA SER A 87 -13.00 7.03 -9.56
C SER A 87 -12.94 6.28 -10.90
N GLY A 88 -13.67 5.17 -11.00
CA GLY A 88 -13.64 4.28 -12.16
C GLY A 88 -12.54 3.20 -12.15
N GLN A 89 -11.61 3.22 -11.19
CA GLN A 89 -10.61 2.15 -11.02
C GLN A 89 -10.96 1.15 -9.89
N CYS A 90 -12.09 1.34 -9.20
CA CYS A 90 -12.48 0.48 -8.08
C CYS A 90 -12.63 -1.01 -8.47
N GLU A 91 -13.13 -1.33 -9.67
CA GLU A 91 -13.24 -2.72 -10.13
C GLU A 91 -11.87 -3.38 -10.33
N GLU A 92 -10.94 -2.70 -11.00
CA GLU A 92 -9.58 -3.18 -11.22
C GLU A 92 -8.83 -3.33 -9.88
N PHE A 93 -9.05 -2.39 -8.97
CA PHE A 93 -8.51 -2.42 -7.62
C PHE A 93 -8.92 -3.69 -6.86
N VAL A 94 -10.22 -4.00 -6.87
CA VAL A 94 -10.78 -5.19 -6.22
C VAL A 94 -10.29 -6.46 -6.90
N HIS A 95 -10.28 -6.47 -8.24
CA HIS A 95 -9.81 -7.61 -9.03
C HIS A 95 -8.35 -7.96 -8.74
N SER A 96 -7.53 -6.94 -8.49
CA SER A 96 -6.09 -7.06 -8.20
C SER A 96 -5.78 -7.41 -6.73
N ASP A 97 -6.79 -7.68 -5.89
CA ASP A 97 -6.65 -7.99 -4.46
C ASP A 97 -5.80 -6.97 -3.69
N LEU A 98 -6.07 -5.69 -3.88
CA LEU A 98 -5.33 -4.59 -3.24
C LEU A 98 -5.99 -4.14 -1.93
N GLU A 99 -5.22 -3.45 -1.08
CA GLU A 99 -5.73 -2.78 0.12
C GLU A 99 -5.64 -1.27 -0.01
N ALA A 100 -6.65 -0.55 0.46
CA ALA A 100 -6.70 0.91 0.32
C ALA A 100 -6.47 1.61 1.65
N MET A 101 -5.76 2.73 1.64
CA MET A 101 -5.87 3.73 2.68
C MET A 101 -7.05 4.66 2.36
N ILE A 102 -8.06 4.70 3.24
CA ILE A 102 -9.29 5.45 3.06
C ILE A 102 -9.34 6.62 4.04
N SER A 103 -9.72 7.80 3.53
CA SER A 103 -9.79 9.04 4.29
C SER A 103 -11.10 9.82 4.12
N ASP A 104 -12.04 9.31 3.32
CA ASP A 104 -13.32 9.95 3.07
C ASP A 104 -14.41 8.93 2.74
N THR A 105 -15.65 9.31 2.99
CA THR A 105 -16.83 8.44 2.80
C THR A 105 -17.10 8.12 1.33
N ALA A 106 -16.88 9.08 0.42
CA ALA A 106 -17.21 8.92 -0.99
C ALA A 106 -16.37 7.82 -1.64
N SER A 107 -15.05 7.85 -1.42
CA SER A 107 -14.13 6.81 -1.88
C SER A 107 -14.43 5.44 -1.27
N ALA A 108 -14.85 5.42 0.01
CA ALA A 108 -15.25 4.19 0.68
C ALA A 108 -16.52 3.58 0.05
N GLU A 109 -17.54 4.39 -0.21
CA GLU A 109 -18.80 3.96 -0.81
C GLU A 109 -18.59 3.43 -2.24
N GLU A 110 -17.77 4.11 -3.05
CA GLU A 110 -17.44 3.65 -4.41
C GLU A 110 -16.72 2.29 -4.39
N LEU A 111 -15.71 2.14 -3.52
CA LEU A 111 -14.96 0.90 -3.36
C LEU A 111 -15.83 -0.24 -2.80
N SER A 112 -16.73 0.08 -1.87
CA SER A 112 -17.72 -0.87 -1.32
C SER A 112 -18.64 -1.39 -2.43
N GLY A 113 -19.14 -0.50 -3.30
CA GLY A 113 -19.98 -0.87 -4.44
C GLY A 113 -19.28 -1.86 -5.37
N ALA A 114 -18.02 -1.59 -5.74
CA ALA A 114 -17.22 -2.48 -6.57
C ALA A 114 -16.92 -3.83 -5.87
N ALA A 115 -16.61 -3.80 -4.58
CA ALA A 115 -16.36 -5.00 -3.78
C ALA A 115 -17.58 -5.92 -3.74
N VAL A 116 -18.78 -5.34 -3.51
CA VAL A 116 -20.05 -6.08 -3.52
C VAL A 116 -20.35 -6.65 -4.91
N ALA A 117 -20.20 -5.85 -5.97
CA ALA A 117 -20.47 -6.29 -7.34
C ALA A 117 -19.60 -7.50 -7.74
N LEU A 118 -18.36 -7.57 -7.24
CA LEU A 118 -17.41 -8.66 -7.50
C LEU A 118 -17.45 -9.77 -6.45
N GLY A 119 -18.30 -9.67 -5.42
CA GLY A 119 -18.41 -10.67 -4.35
C GLY A 119 -17.12 -10.82 -3.54
N ARG A 120 -16.40 -9.71 -3.31
CA ARG A 120 -15.13 -9.67 -2.57
C ARG A 120 -15.25 -8.81 -1.32
N VAL A 121 -14.28 -9.00 -0.41
CA VAL A 121 -14.08 -8.13 0.75
C VAL A 121 -12.71 -7.49 0.62
N VAL A 122 -12.69 -6.16 0.57
CA VAL A 122 -11.47 -5.36 0.48
C VAL A 122 -11.01 -4.97 1.87
N ARG A 123 -9.74 -5.23 2.16
CA ARG A 123 -9.10 -4.75 3.38
C ARG A 123 -8.77 -3.26 3.23
N VAL A 124 -9.16 -2.46 4.20
CA VAL A 124 -8.92 -1.01 4.19
C VAL A 124 -8.23 -0.56 5.47
N HIS A 125 -7.46 0.51 5.37
CA HIS A 125 -6.81 1.19 6.50
C HIS A 125 -7.40 2.58 6.61
N LEU A 126 -7.81 2.99 7.81
CA LEU A 126 -8.21 4.37 8.04
C LEU A 126 -6.95 5.25 8.03
N HIS A 127 -6.88 6.21 7.12
CA HIS A 127 -5.75 7.14 7.05
C HIS A 127 -6.15 8.47 7.70
N VAL A 128 -5.48 8.82 8.79
CA VAL A 128 -5.73 10.03 9.59
C VAL A 128 -4.65 11.05 9.30
N ASP A 129 -5.02 12.29 9.07
CA ASP A 129 -4.06 13.38 8.90
C ASP A 129 -3.65 13.94 10.26
N SER A 130 -2.46 13.58 10.73
CA SER A 130 -1.91 14.10 11.98
C SER A 130 -0.99 15.32 11.79
N GLY A 131 -1.06 16.01 10.65
CA GLY A 131 -0.31 17.25 10.40
C GLY A 131 0.53 17.26 9.12
N MET A 132 0.39 16.27 8.23
CA MET A 132 1.00 16.34 6.90
C MET A 132 0.19 17.24 5.96
N THR A 133 -1.13 17.38 6.18
CA THR A 133 -2.02 18.27 5.41
C THR A 133 -2.02 17.98 3.90
N ARG A 134 -1.90 16.69 3.55
CA ARG A 134 -1.86 16.22 2.16
C ARG A 134 -3.01 15.27 1.85
N ASN A 135 -3.22 14.30 2.73
CA ASN A 135 -4.25 13.28 2.65
C ASN A 135 -4.54 12.74 4.05
N GLY A 136 -5.76 12.28 4.28
CA GLY A 136 -6.20 11.76 5.58
C GLY A 136 -7.43 12.48 6.10
N VAL A 137 -8.21 11.77 6.90
CA VAL A 137 -9.34 12.35 7.63
C VAL A 137 -8.80 13.19 8.80
N CYS A 138 -9.49 14.29 9.12
CA CYS A 138 -9.20 15.04 10.33
C CYS A 138 -9.31 14.10 11.55
N PRO A 139 -8.40 14.20 12.55
CA PRO A 139 -8.46 13.33 13.75
C PRO A 139 -9.82 13.38 14.47
N ASP A 140 -10.48 14.53 14.49
CA ASP A 140 -11.78 14.71 15.14
C ASP A 140 -12.91 13.95 14.42
N ASP A 141 -12.81 13.81 13.09
CA ASP A 141 -13.80 13.12 12.25
C ASP A 141 -13.46 11.62 12.06
N ALA A 142 -12.27 11.19 12.46
CA ALA A 142 -11.74 9.85 12.18
C ALA A 142 -12.62 8.73 12.72
N LEU A 143 -13.17 8.91 13.93
CA LEU A 143 -14.03 7.91 14.56
C LEU A 143 -15.39 7.79 13.86
N GLU A 144 -15.95 8.92 13.41
CA GLU A 144 -17.20 8.93 12.64
C GLU A 144 -17.02 8.21 11.30
N LEU A 145 -15.95 8.56 10.58
CA LEU A 145 -15.62 7.91 9.30
C LEU A 145 -15.38 6.40 9.48
N ALA A 146 -14.64 6.00 10.53
CA ALA A 146 -14.41 4.58 10.80
C ALA A 146 -15.70 3.79 11.02
N ARG A 147 -16.67 4.36 11.75
CA ARG A 147 -18.00 3.75 11.94
C ARG A 147 -18.73 3.62 10.62
N ARG A 148 -18.73 4.67 9.81
CA ARG A 148 -19.36 4.65 8.48
C ARG A 148 -18.76 3.57 7.59
N ILE A 149 -17.43 3.47 7.53
CA ILE A 149 -16.73 2.43 6.76
C ILE A 149 -17.08 1.02 7.27
N ALA A 150 -17.18 0.84 8.59
CA ALA A 150 -17.51 -0.47 9.18
C ALA A 150 -18.95 -0.94 8.86
N GLU A 151 -19.85 -0.03 8.52
CA GLU A 151 -21.21 -0.34 8.06
C GLU A 151 -21.29 -0.67 6.57
N LEU A 152 -20.25 -0.36 5.78
CA LEU A 152 -20.23 -0.61 4.35
C LEU A 152 -19.95 -2.08 4.04
N PRO A 153 -20.82 -2.77 3.27
CA PRO A 153 -20.58 -4.15 2.88
C PRO A 153 -19.36 -4.26 1.96
N GLY A 154 -18.66 -5.40 2.00
CA GLY A 154 -17.50 -5.61 1.15
C GLY A 154 -16.22 -4.86 1.60
N LEU A 155 -16.25 -4.08 2.69
CA LEU A 155 -15.06 -3.48 3.29
C LEU A 155 -14.74 -4.07 4.67
N HIS A 156 -13.46 -4.15 5.00
CA HIS A 156 -12.99 -4.59 6.32
C HIS A 156 -11.81 -3.73 6.78
N ILE A 157 -11.99 -2.97 7.87
CA ILE A 157 -10.93 -2.14 8.44
C ILE A 157 -9.90 -3.05 9.15
N VAL A 158 -8.65 -3.05 8.65
CA VAL A 158 -7.53 -3.85 9.19
C VAL A 158 -6.46 -3.03 9.91
N GLY A 159 -6.56 -1.70 9.86
CA GLY A 159 -5.53 -0.83 10.43
C GLY A 159 -5.89 0.65 10.40
N VAL A 160 -5.08 1.43 11.10
CA VAL A 160 -5.11 2.90 11.09
C VAL A 160 -3.68 3.38 10.83
N ALA A 161 -3.52 4.40 10.00
CA ALA A 161 -2.22 4.97 9.66
C ALA A 161 -2.27 6.50 9.64
N SER A 162 -1.09 7.10 9.79
CA SER A 162 -0.82 8.51 9.51
C SER A 162 0.57 8.63 8.88
N HIS A 163 0.93 9.82 8.40
CA HIS A 163 2.25 10.12 7.88
C HIS A 163 2.85 11.31 8.60
N PHE A 164 4.05 11.15 9.17
CA PHE A 164 4.76 12.27 9.79
C PHE A 164 5.24 13.28 8.75
N ALA A 165 5.05 14.57 9.03
CA ALA A 165 5.67 15.65 8.25
C ALA A 165 7.15 15.82 8.62
N THR A 166 7.51 15.56 9.88
CA THR A 166 8.87 15.62 10.42
C THR A 166 9.12 14.44 11.35
N SER A 167 10.06 13.56 11.00
CA SER A 167 10.34 12.27 11.66
C SER A 167 11.77 12.17 12.17
#